data_AF-K1R9M6-F1
#
_entry.id   AF-K1R9M6-F1
#
_cell.length_a   1.000
_cell.length_b   1.000
_cell.length_c   1.000
_cell.angle_alpha   90.00
_cell.angle_beta   90.00
_cell.angle_gamma   90.00
#
_symmetry.space_group_name_H-M   'P 1'
#
loop_
_entity.id
_entity.type
_entity.pdbx_description
1 polymer ?
#
loop_
_entity_poly.entity_id
_entity_poly.type
_entity_poly.pdbx_seq_one_letter_code
_entity_poly.pdbx_strand_id
1 'polypeptide(L)'
;MGSRGAPASLVAYGLLAIQALYMYCVAGDIEEEFLLIQDKSFSNVTVYGREVSCGQHRPGLFPTETWTCNDIRVDGMRIAYGYYPGLGADSKCTETGGFDELRELCEKLLKKSVAFTGKLWGAQVSNATCDFTKDTRVTLNMVIGGFEWQEMGPGHGMIETLQCTAFPKEEEHGGTVL
;
A
#
# COMPACT_ATOMS: atom_id res chain seq x y z
N MET A 1 -48.53 -27.08 50.97
CA MET A 1 -47.87 -26.18 49.99
C MET A 1 -46.83 -27.00 49.24
N GLY A 2 -47.25 -27.65 48.16
CA GLY A 2 -46.38 -28.55 47.37
C GLY A 2 -45.74 -27.78 46.22
N SER A 3 -44.41 -27.77 46.21
CA SER A 3 -43.58 -27.23 45.13
C SER A 3 -43.98 -27.85 43.79
N ARG A 4 -44.48 -27.04 42.86
CA ARG A 4 -44.66 -27.45 41.47
C ARG A 4 -43.31 -27.35 40.78
N GLY A 5 -42.58 -28.47 40.77
CA GLY A 5 -41.40 -28.62 39.93
C GLY A 5 -41.79 -28.42 38.47
N ALA A 6 -41.01 -27.62 37.74
CA ALA A 6 -41.19 -27.44 36.31
C ALA A 6 -41.14 -28.82 35.60
N PRO A 7 -41.98 -29.05 34.58
CA PRO A 7 -41.99 -30.33 33.87
C PRO A 7 -40.62 -30.58 33.24
N ALA A 8 -40.08 -31.79 33.44
CA ALA A 8 -38.74 -32.20 33.00
C ALA A 8 -38.48 -31.97 31.49
N SER A 9 -39.53 -31.89 30.68
CA SER A 9 -39.47 -31.54 29.27
C SER A 9 -38.97 -30.12 29.01
N LEU A 10 -39.37 -29.12 29.80
CA LEU A 10 -38.93 -27.73 29.62
C LEU A 10 -37.43 -27.54 29.91
N VAL A 11 -36.87 -28.33 30.83
CA VAL A 11 -35.44 -28.29 31.17
C VAL A 11 -34.60 -28.89 30.03
N ALA A 12 -35.08 -29.96 29.39
CA ALA A 12 -34.40 -30.61 28.28
C ALA A 12 -34.35 -29.71 27.02
N TYR A 13 -35.45 -29.02 26.70
CA TYR A 13 -35.47 -28.07 25.57
C TYR A 13 -34.58 -26.84 25.82
N GLY A 14 -34.52 -26.36 27.07
CA GLY A 14 -33.62 -25.27 27.45
C GLY A 14 -32.14 -25.64 27.29
N LEU A 15 -31.76 -26.85 27.71
CA LEU A 15 -30.38 -27.35 27.57
C LEU A 15 -29.97 -27.56 26.11
N LEU A 16 -30.87 -28.08 25.26
CA LEU A 16 -30.60 -28.23 23.83
C LEU A 16 -30.46 -26.88 23.11
N ALA A 17 -31.25 -25.87 23.49
CA ALA A 17 -31.12 -24.52 22.96
C ALA A 17 -29.77 -23.88 23.34
N ILE A 18 -29.31 -24.08 24.59
CA ILE A 18 -28.02 -23.57 25.07
C ILE A 18 -26.86 -24.27 24.34
N GLN A 19 -26.94 -25.59 24.12
CA GLN A 19 -25.91 -26.34 23.38
C GLN A 19 -25.85 -25.92 21.90
N ALA A 20 -26.99 -25.67 21.26
CA ALA A 20 -27.04 -25.17 19.90
C ALA A 20 -26.46 -23.75 19.78
N LEU A 21 -26.75 -22.86 20.74
CA LEU A 21 -26.16 -21.53 20.84
C LEU A 21 -24.64 -21.58 21.09
N TYR A 22 -24.17 -22.49 21.94
CA TYR A 22 -22.73 -22.69 22.17
C TYR A 22 -22.03 -23.20 20.91
N MET A 23 -22.63 -24.12 20.16
CA MET A 23 -22.06 -24.58 18.88
C MET A 23 -22.09 -23.50 17.79
N TYR A 24 -23.08 -22.60 17.80
CA TYR A 24 -23.13 -21.46 16.86
C TYR A 24 -22.12 -20.36 17.22
N CYS A 25 -21.80 -20.16 18.50
CA CYS A 25 -20.80 -19.19 18.94
C CYS A 25 -19.36 -19.68 18.82
N VAL A 26 -19.13 -21.00 18.84
CA VAL A 26 -17.78 -21.60 18.68
C VAL A 26 -17.45 -21.87 17.19
N ALA A 27 -18.45 -21.85 16.31
CA ALA A 27 -18.26 -21.92 14.87
C ALA A 27 -17.98 -20.52 14.28
N GLY A 28 -16.72 -20.09 14.38
CA GLY A 28 -16.15 -19.28 13.30
C GLY A 28 -15.62 -17.90 13.67
N ASP A 29 -14.80 -17.79 14.72
CA ASP A 29 -13.60 -16.97 14.55
C ASP A 29 -12.60 -17.82 13.77
N ILE A 30 -12.79 -17.88 12.45
CA ILE A 30 -11.71 -18.28 11.55
C ILE A 30 -10.77 -17.08 11.60
N GLU A 31 -9.74 -17.15 12.45
CA GLU A 31 -8.55 -16.31 12.25
C GLU A 31 -8.03 -16.67 10.85
N GLU A 32 -8.41 -15.88 9.85
CA GLU A 32 -7.71 -15.88 8.57
C GLU A 32 -6.27 -15.49 8.89
N GLU A 33 -5.39 -16.49 8.96
CA GLU A 33 -3.97 -16.28 9.05
C GLU A 33 -3.55 -15.63 7.72
N PHE A 34 -3.55 -14.30 7.67
CA PHE A 34 -3.13 -13.57 6.49
C PHE A 34 -1.70 -14.01 6.15
N LEU A 35 -1.55 -14.74 5.06
CA LEU A 35 -0.24 -15.10 4.53
C LEU A 35 0.47 -13.80 4.16
N LEU A 36 1.39 -13.36 5.02
CA LEU A 36 2.18 -12.17 4.77
C LEU A 36 3.20 -12.48 3.68
N ILE A 37 3.17 -11.66 2.64
CA ILE A 37 4.06 -11.72 1.49
C ILE A 37 5.26 -10.83 1.77
N GLN A 38 6.46 -11.36 1.52
CA GLN A 38 7.68 -10.58 1.62
C GLN A 38 7.73 -9.54 0.48
N ASP A 39 7.98 -8.29 0.87
CA ASP A 39 8.19 -7.16 -0.02
C ASP A 39 9.35 -7.41 -0.99
N LYS A 40 9.25 -6.83 -2.18
CA LYS A 40 10.22 -7.00 -3.26
C LYS A 40 10.92 -5.68 -3.57
N SER A 41 12.13 -5.75 -4.11
CA SER A 41 12.84 -4.58 -4.62
C SER A 41 12.47 -4.29 -6.07
N PHE A 42 12.55 -3.02 -6.46
CA PHE A 42 12.66 -2.64 -7.86
C PHE A 42 14.10 -2.74 -8.37
N SER A 43 14.26 -3.09 -9.64
CA SER A 43 15.49 -2.89 -10.42
C SER A 43 15.51 -1.50 -11.05
N ASN A 44 16.71 -1.01 -11.41
CA ASN A 44 16.84 0.24 -12.16
C ASN A 44 16.16 0.12 -13.52
N VAL A 45 15.33 1.10 -13.87
CA VAL A 45 14.57 1.11 -15.13
C VAL A 45 14.39 2.51 -15.66
N THR A 46 14.24 2.63 -16.98
CA THR A 46 13.97 3.93 -17.62
C THR A 46 12.47 4.24 -17.65
N VAL A 47 12.05 5.32 -17.00
CA VAL A 47 10.67 5.84 -16.98
C VAL A 47 10.68 7.24 -17.58
N TYR A 48 9.83 7.48 -18.58
CA TYR A 48 9.75 8.77 -19.30
C TYR A 48 11.12 9.31 -19.75
N GLY A 49 11.97 8.41 -20.27
CA GLY A 49 13.28 8.76 -20.84
C GLY A 49 14.41 8.98 -19.83
N ARG A 50 14.15 8.87 -18.52
CA ARG A 50 15.14 9.03 -17.45
C ARG A 50 15.31 7.74 -16.65
N GLU A 51 16.51 7.49 -16.13
CA GLU A 51 16.77 6.32 -15.30
C GLU A 51 16.20 6.54 -13.90
N VAL A 52 15.34 5.64 -13.44
CA VAL A 52 14.93 5.56 -12.04
C VAL A 52 15.73 4.46 -11.38
N SER A 53 16.43 4.79 -10.30
CA SER A 53 17.26 3.87 -9.52
C SER A 53 16.74 3.70 -8.10
N CYS A 54 16.93 2.50 -7.56
CA CYS A 54 16.57 2.16 -6.18
C CYS A 54 17.81 1.70 -5.43
N GLY A 55 18.03 2.26 -4.24
CA GLY A 55 19.02 1.80 -3.28
C GLY A 55 18.63 0.49 -2.59
N GLN A 56 19.52 0.05 -1.68
CA GLN A 56 19.28 -1.15 -0.89
C GLN A 56 18.08 -0.95 0.03
N HIS A 57 17.19 -1.94 0.11
CA HIS A 57 16.05 -1.94 1.03
C HIS A 57 16.12 -3.16 1.95
N ARG A 58 15.48 -3.05 3.11
CA ARG A 58 15.19 -4.19 3.98
C ARG A 58 13.74 -4.59 3.74
N PRO A 59 13.46 -5.80 3.20
CA PRO A 59 12.10 -6.23 2.92
C PRO A 59 11.20 -6.23 4.16
N GLY A 60 9.99 -5.69 4.00
CA GLY A 60 8.89 -5.83 4.96
C GLY A 60 8.00 -7.05 4.68
N LEU A 61 6.94 -7.19 5.48
CA LEU A 61 5.91 -8.22 5.33
C LEU A 61 4.55 -7.52 5.15
N PHE A 62 3.83 -7.85 4.09
CA PHE A 62 2.59 -7.18 3.71
C PHE A 62 1.50 -8.19 3.33
N PRO A 63 0.21 -7.84 3.51
CA PRO A 63 -0.90 -8.73 3.13
C PRO A 63 -1.07 -8.88 1.61
N THR A 64 -0.38 -8.08 0.80
CA THR A 64 -0.45 -8.09 -0.66
C THR A 64 0.93 -7.95 -1.29
N GLU A 65 1.05 -8.23 -2.59
CA GLU A 65 2.32 -8.04 -3.28
C GLU A 65 2.71 -6.54 -3.28
N THR A 66 3.79 -6.23 -2.59
CA THR A 66 4.37 -4.88 -2.48
C THR A 66 5.77 -4.89 -3.11
N TRP A 67 6.11 -3.78 -3.73
CA TRP A 67 7.46 -3.47 -4.16
C TRP A 67 7.92 -2.13 -3.58
N THR A 68 9.09 -2.12 -2.97
CA THR A 68 9.69 -0.93 -2.38
C THR A 68 10.92 -0.48 -3.15
N CYS A 69 10.95 0.81 -3.49
CA CYS A 69 12.13 1.51 -3.97
C CYS A 69 12.66 2.39 -2.83
N ASN A 70 13.70 1.91 -2.14
CA ASN A 70 14.40 2.71 -1.14
C ASN A 70 15.43 3.64 -1.80
N ASP A 71 15.71 4.79 -1.20
CA ASP A 71 16.58 5.84 -1.75
C ASP A 71 16.28 6.08 -3.24
N ILE A 72 15.01 6.30 -3.58
CA ILE A 72 14.58 6.46 -4.98
C ILE A 72 15.22 7.72 -5.59
N ARG A 73 15.81 7.56 -6.78
CA ARG A 73 16.45 8.66 -7.53
C ARG A 73 16.08 8.61 -9.00
N VAL A 74 16.11 9.77 -9.66
CA VAL A 74 15.93 9.91 -11.11
C VAL A 74 17.17 10.57 -11.70
N ASP A 75 17.93 9.86 -12.52
CA ASP A 75 19.27 10.28 -12.99
C ASP A 75 20.18 10.75 -11.82
N GLY A 76 20.05 10.12 -10.65
CA GLY A 76 20.76 10.50 -9.42
C GLY A 76 20.13 11.67 -8.62
N MET A 77 19.11 12.32 -9.14
CA MET A 77 18.39 13.41 -8.46
C MET A 77 17.33 12.88 -7.48
N ARG A 78 17.03 13.65 -6.45
CA ARG A 78 15.96 13.34 -5.48
C ARG A 78 14.58 13.59 -6.10
N ILE A 79 13.58 12.79 -5.77
CA ILE A 79 12.20 13.14 -6.14
C ILE A 79 11.67 14.15 -5.13
N ALA A 80 11.21 15.31 -5.59
CA ALA A 80 10.60 16.33 -4.76
C ALA A 80 9.32 15.79 -4.11
N TYR A 81 9.03 16.27 -2.90
CA TYR A 81 7.84 15.88 -2.16
C TYR A 81 7.21 17.11 -1.56
N GLY A 82 5.89 17.19 -1.60
CA GLY A 82 5.16 18.28 -0.97
C GLY A 82 3.74 17.89 -0.62
N TYR A 83 3.15 18.67 0.27
CA TYR A 83 1.74 18.60 0.61
C TYR A 83 0.99 19.73 -0.07
N TYR A 84 -0.29 19.48 -0.35
CA TYR A 84 -1.19 20.55 -0.71
C TYR A 84 -1.27 21.57 0.43
N PRO A 85 -1.03 22.86 0.19
CA PRO A 85 -1.03 23.87 1.24
C PRO A 85 -2.42 23.95 1.88
N GLY A 86 -2.50 23.52 3.14
CA GLY A 86 -3.70 23.58 3.98
C GLY A 86 -3.40 24.23 5.33
N LEU A 87 -4.44 24.45 6.14
CA LEU A 87 -4.29 24.98 7.50
C LEU A 87 -3.49 23.99 8.35
N GLY A 88 -2.24 24.33 8.66
CA GLY A 88 -1.35 23.54 9.53
C GLY A 88 -0.26 22.74 8.80
N ALA A 89 -0.15 22.83 7.48
CA ALA A 89 0.99 22.26 6.76
C ALA A 89 2.26 23.08 7.05
N ASP A 90 3.38 22.41 7.36
CA ASP A 90 4.68 23.10 7.42
C ASP A 90 4.96 23.70 6.04
N SER A 91 5.02 25.04 5.99
CA SER A 91 5.27 25.81 4.78
C SER A 91 6.49 25.32 3.99
N LYS A 92 7.47 24.70 4.64
CA LYS A 92 8.67 24.17 3.98
C LYS A 92 8.33 23.07 2.97
N CYS A 93 7.33 22.25 3.24
CA CYS A 93 7.03 21.05 2.44
C CYS A 93 5.86 21.29 1.49
N THR A 94 5.81 22.45 0.84
CA THR A 94 4.68 22.84 -0.03
C THR A 94 5.12 23.21 -1.44
N GLU A 95 6.40 23.05 -1.77
CA GLU A 95 6.99 23.50 -3.03
C GLU A 95 6.38 22.82 -4.27
N THR A 96 5.97 21.55 -4.17
CA THR A 96 5.27 20.83 -5.24
C THR A 96 3.75 20.99 -5.19
N GLY A 97 3.21 21.58 -4.12
CA GLY A 97 1.77 21.68 -3.88
C GLY A 97 1.05 20.34 -3.76
N GLY A 98 1.78 19.23 -3.54
CA GLY A 98 1.22 17.87 -3.56
C GLY A 98 0.89 17.33 -4.94
N PHE A 99 1.36 17.99 -6.00
CA PHE A 99 1.26 17.50 -7.37
C PHE A 99 2.48 16.64 -7.71
N ASP A 100 2.51 15.46 -7.11
CA ASP A 100 3.52 14.44 -7.40
C ASP A 100 2.79 13.23 -7.99
N GLU A 101 2.96 12.94 -9.29
CA GLU A 101 2.22 11.86 -9.99
C GLU A 101 2.77 10.46 -9.65
N LEU A 102 2.90 10.16 -8.36
CA LEU A 102 3.54 8.95 -7.82
C LEU A 102 2.79 7.67 -8.16
N ARG A 103 1.47 7.75 -8.33
CA ARG A 103 0.65 6.63 -8.82
C ARG A 103 1.11 6.20 -10.21
N GLU A 104 1.28 7.15 -11.11
CA GLU A 104 1.76 6.89 -12.47
C GLU A 104 3.19 6.33 -12.45
N LEU A 105 4.06 6.91 -11.62
CA LEU A 105 5.42 6.40 -11.45
C LEU A 105 5.42 4.94 -11.00
N CYS A 106 4.64 4.59 -9.99
CA CYS A 106 4.50 3.20 -9.51
C CYS A 106 4.01 2.26 -10.61
N GLU A 107 3.01 2.66 -11.40
CA GLU A 107 2.54 1.83 -12.52
C GLU A 107 3.65 1.57 -13.54
N LYS A 108 4.45 2.59 -13.89
CA LYS A 108 5.55 2.43 -14.84
C LYS A 108 6.67 1.57 -14.29
N LEU A 109 7.01 1.72 -13.01
CA LEU A 109 8.01 0.89 -12.34
C LEU A 109 7.57 -0.58 -12.33
N LEU A 110 6.35 -0.89 -11.91
CA LEU A 110 5.82 -2.25 -11.91
C LEU A 110 5.82 -2.88 -13.31
N LYS A 111 5.33 -2.15 -14.31
CA LYS A 111 5.28 -2.64 -15.71
C LYS A 111 6.68 -2.87 -16.29
N LYS A 112 7.67 -2.04 -15.94
CA LYS A 112 9.02 -2.11 -16.53
C LYS A 112 9.99 -3.01 -15.78
N SER A 113 9.94 -3.05 -14.45
CA SER A 113 10.90 -3.81 -13.65
C SER A 113 10.52 -5.28 -13.54
N VAL A 114 9.21 -5.60 -13.48
CA VAL A 114 8.75 -6.97 -13.18
C VAL A 114 7.67 -7.48 -14.13
N ALA A 115 7.44 -6.79 -15.26
CA ALA A 115 6.41 -7.12 -16.24
C ALA A 115 5.02 -7.35 -15.61
N PHE A 116 4.68 -6.56 -14.60
CA PHE A 116 3.44 -6.71 -13.85
C PHE A 116 2.21 -6.49 -14.73
N THR A 117 1.28 -7.45 -14.70
CA THR A 117 0.02 -7.43 -15.47
C THR A 117 -1.22 -7.15 -14.63
N GLY A 118 -1.08 -7.01 -13.31
CA GLY A 118 -2.19 -6.73 -12.41
C GLY A 118 -2.55 -5.24 -12.34
N LYS A 119 -3.38 -4.89 -11.35
CA LYS A 119 -3.77 -3.50 -11.07
C LYS A 119 -2.96 -2.94 -9.90
N LEU A 120 -2.54 -1.68 -9.99
CA LEU A 120 -1.97 -0.95 -8.86
C LEU A 120 -3.07 -0.63 -7.85
N TRP A 121 -2.88 -1.05 -6.60
CA TRP A 121 -3.77 -0.71 -5.49
C TRP A 121 -3.41 0.63 -4.87
N GLY A 122 -2.12 0.90 -4.67
CA GLY A 122 -1.65 2.15 -4.08
C GLY A 122 -0.20 2.47 -4.38
N ALA A 123 0.10 3.77 -4.41
CA ALA A 123 1.44 4.31 -4.33
C ALA A 123 1.55 5.04 -2.99
N GLN A 124 2.52 4.64 -2.18
CA GLN A 124 2.71 5.17 -0.83
C GLN A 124 4.12 5.69 -0.67
N VAL A 125 4.25 6.93 -0.21
CA VAL A 125 5.51 7.46 0.31
C VAL A 125 5.66 6.96 1.73
N SER A 126 6.53 5.97 1.93
CA SER A 126 6.74 5.38 3.27
C SER A 126 7.82 6.09 4.06
N ASN A 127 8.68 6.85 3.38
CA ASN A 127 9.65 7.73 4.00
C ASN A 127 9.89 8.98 3.13
N ALA A 128 9.76 10.15 3.74
CA ALA A 128 10.05 11.44 3.14
C ALA A 128 10.48 12.43 4.22
N THR A 129 11.21 13.46 3.81
CA THR A 129 11.61 14.57 4.68
C THR A 129 11.20 15.89 4.06
N CYS A 130 10.91 16.87 4.92
CA CYS A 130 10.68 18.26 4.56
C CYS A 130 11.93 19.14 4.80
N ASP A 131 13.06 18.52 5.11
CA ASP A 131 14.34 19.18 5.26
C ASP A 131 14.82 19.77 3.94
N PHE A 132 15.68 20.78 4.05
CA PHE A 132 16.35 21.35 2.89
C PHE A 132 17.43 20.40 2.39
N THR A 133 17.40 20.09 1.10
CA THR A 133 18.48 19.39 0.41
C THR A 133 19.24 20.32 -0.53
N LYS A 134 20.56 20.11 -0.61
CA LYS A 134 21.43 20.76 -1.59
C LYS A 134 21.45 20.03 -2.92
N ASP A 135 20.92 18.82 -2.97
CA ASP A 135 20.81 18.03 -4.21
C ASP A 135 19.78 18.68 -5.14
N THR A 136 19.98 18.54 -6.44
CA THR A 136 18.91 18.80 -7.42
C THR A 136 17.79 17.78 -7.23
N ARG A 137 16.59 18.22 -7.56
CA ARG A 137 15.37 17.43 -7.41
C ARG A 137 14.63 17.32 -8.73
N VAL A 138 13.67 16.41 -8.81
CA VAL A 138 12.72 16.31 -9.91
C VAL A 138 11.32 16.08 -9.39
N THR A 139 10.32 16.52 -10.14
CA THR A 139 8.93 16.09 -9.96
C THR A 139 8.42 15.47 -11.27
N LEU A 140 7.47 14.54 -11.16
CA LEU A 140 6.76 13.98 -12.31
C LEU A 140 5.42 14.72 -12.43
N ASN A 141 5.26 15.46 -13.52
CA ASN A 141 4.07 16.28 -13.74
C ASN A 141 3.24 15.74 -14.90
N MET A 142 1.91 15.86 -14.77
CA MET A 142 1.00 15.65 -15.88
C MET A 142 1.07 16.84 -16.84
N VAL A 143 1.22 16.54 -18.13
CA VAL A 143 1.27 17.53 -19.22
C VAL A 143 0.34 17.12 -20.36
N ILE A 144 0.11 18.04 -21.29
CA ILE A 144 -0.66 17.75 -22.50
C ILE A 144 0.07 16.65 -23.28
N GLY A 145 -0.52 15.45 -23.30
CA GLY A 145 0.03 14.29 -24.00
C GLY A 145 0.72 13.25 -23.11
N GLY A 146 0.76 13.42 -21.78
CA GLY A 146 1.23 12.40 -20.87
C GLY A 146 1.86 12.95 -19.60
N PHE A 147 3.07 12.48 -19.29
CA PHE A 147 3.82 12.86 -18.10
C PHE A 147 5.26 13.17 -18.46
N GLU A 148 5.84 14.13 -17.77
CA GLU A 148 7.24 14.51 -17.94
C GLU A 148 7.93 14.79 -16.60
N TRP A 149 9.23 14.54 -16.58
CA TRP A 149 10.08 14.91 -15.46
C TRP A 149 10.46 16.38 -15.56
N GLN A 150 10.09 17.16 -14.55
CA GLN A 150 10.52 18.53 -14.40
C GLN A 150 11.64 18.62 -13.37
N GLU A 151 12.79 19.17 -13.79
CA GLU A 151 13.90 19.44 -12.88
C GLU A 151 13.61 20.63 -11.97
N MET A 152 14.08 20.49 -10.73
CA MET A 152 13.96 21.47 -9.68
C MET A 152 15.34 21.68 -9.04
N GLY A 153 15.60 22.92 -8.62
CA GLY A 153 16.80 23.21 -7.86
C GLY A 153 16.76 22.61 -6.44
N PRO A 154 17.84 22.84 -5.68
CA PRO A 154 17.86 22.64 -4.23
C PRO A 154 16.63 23.27 -3.55
N GLY A 155 16.10 22.61 -2.53
CA GLY A 155 14.90 23.06 -1.84
C GLY A 155 14.44 22.07 -0.78
N HIS A 156 13.23 22.28 -0.27
CA HIS A 156 12.64 21.49 0.79
C HIS A 156 11.73 20.39 0.24
N GLY A 157 11.69 19.25 0.92
CA GLY A 157 10.77 18.18 0.57
C GLY A 157 11.38 17.22 -0.45
N MET A 158 11.62 15.99 -0.01
CA MET A 158 12.06 14.90 -0.88
C MET A 158 11.57 13.53 -0.39
N ILE A 159 11.30 12.67 -1.37
CA ILE A 159 10.96 11.26 -1.15
C ILE A 159 12.26 10.48 -0.94
N GLU A 160 12.32 9.70 0.14
CA GLU A 160 13.38 8.72 0.35
C GLU A 160 12.93 7.33 -0.09
N THR A 161 11.69 6.95 0.23
CA THR A 161 11.19 5.61 -0.05
C THR A 161 9.78 5.67 -0.65
N LEU A 162 9.62 5.03 -1.81
CA LEU A 162 8.35 4.83 -2.49
C LEU A 162 7.97 3.35 -2.46
N GLN A 163 6.75 3.04 -2.05
CA GLN A 163 6.18 1.71 -2.07
C GLN A 163 5.03 1.65 -3.07
N CYS A 164 5.02 0.61 -3.89
CA CYS A 164 3.98 0.34 -4.88
C CYS A 164 3.31 -0.98 -4.53
N THR A 165 2.02 -0.93 -4.25
CA THR A 165 1.25 -2.10 -3.82
C THR A 165 0.29 -2.52 -4.91
N ALA A 166 0.29 -3.80 -5.25
CA ALA A 166 -0.66 -4.40 -6.17
C ALA A 166 -1.99 -4.74 -5.48
N PHE A 167 -3.08 -4.78 -6.25
CA PHE A 167 -4.29 -5.43 -5.77
C PHE A 167 -3.99 -6.91 -5.47
N PRO A 168 -4.61 -7.49 -4.44
CA PRO A 168 -4.58 -8.94 -4.27
C PRO A 168 -5.02 -9.59 -5.58
N LYS A 169 -4.32 -10.64 -6.01
CA LYS A 169 -4.80 -11.44 -7.13
C LYS A 169 -6.14 -12.03 -6.71
N GLU A 170 -7.19 -11.84 -7.49
CA GLU A 170 -8.41 -12.61 -7.31
C GLU A 170 -8.00 -14.07 -7.45
N GLU A 171 -8.16 -14.86 -6.38
CA GLU A 171 -8.01 -16.30 -6.49
C GLU A 171 -9.08 -16.77 -7.47
N GLU A 172 -8.66 -17.34 -8.61
CA GLU A 172 -9.57 -18.11 -9.45
C GLU A 172 -10.19 -19.18 -8.54
N HIS A 173 -11.44 -18.98 -8.14
CA HIS A 173 -12.24 -19.98 -7.45
C HIS A 173 -12.56 -21.11 -8.44
N GLY A 174 -11.54 -21.86 -8.83
CA GLY A 174 -11.60 -23.11 -9.57
C GLY A 174 -12.04 -24.22 -8.63
N GLY A 175 -13.30 -24.17 -8.22
CA GLY A 175 -13.94 -25.18 -7.38
C GLY A 175 -15.29 -25.55 -7.97
N THR A 176 -15.28 -26.37 -9.02
CA THR A 176 -16.47 -27.06 -9.52
C THR A 176 -17.06 -27.88 -8.37
N VAL A 177 -18.19 -27.42 -7.82
CA VAL A 177 -19.05 -28.25 -6.99
C VAL A 177 -19.87 -29.13 -7.94
N LEU A 178 -19.45 -30.38 -8.09
CA LEU A 178 -20.32 -31.49 -8.52
C LEU A 178 -20.70 -32.31 -7.30
#